data_AF-A0A1G2Q4F2-F1
#
_entry.id   AF-A0A1G2Q4F2-F1
#
_cell.length_a   1.000
_cell.length_b   1.000
_cell.length_c   1.000
_cell.angle_alpha   90.00
_cell.angle_beta   90.00
_cell.angle_gamma   90.00
#
_symmetry.space_group_name_H-M   'P 1'
#
loop_
_entity.id
_entity.type
_entity.pdbx_description
1 polymer ?
#
loop_
_entity_poly.entity_id
_entity_poly.type
_entity_poly.pdbx_seq_one_letter_code
_entity_poly.pdbx_strand_id
1 'polypeptide(L)'
;MTTLAPEVDVVSPMVYPSHYRSGNFGYTNPATQPYGVVYGTLEKGQLLFANAPNTIVRPWLQDFHLGAQYTPAMVRAQITATTDAGNHNGWMLWNPKNIYSESALLKE
;
A
#
# COMPACT_ATOMS: atom_id res chain seq x y z
N MET A 1 -25.93 -2.66 7.81
CA MET A 1 -24.85 -2.58 6.80
C MET A 1 -24.04 -3.85 6.92
N THR A 2 -23.91 -4.62 5.84
CA THR A 2 -23.01 -5.78 5.80
C THR A 2 -21.60 -5.31 5.48
N THR A 3 -20.59 -5.76 6.23
CA THR A 3 -19.18 -5.46 5.97
C THR A 3 -18.60 -6.52 5.03
N LEU A 4 -17.72 -6.12 4.11
CA LEU A 4 -17.11 -7.06 3.14
C LEU A 4 -16.12 -8.02 3.79
N ALA A 5 -15.34 -7.54 4.76
CA ALA A 5 -14.19 -8.28 5.29
C ALA A 5 -14.54 -9.70 5.79
N PRO A 6 -15.59 -9.94 6.60
CA PRO A 6 -15.92 -11.28 7.09
C PRO A 6 -16.29 -12.31 6.01
N GLU A 7 -16.59 -11.87 4.79
CA GLU A 7 -17.10 -12.71 3.70
C GLU A 7 -16.01 -13.14 2.70
N VAL A 8 -14.76 -12.70 2.91
CA VAL A 8 -13.64 -12.96 2.00
C VAL A 8 -12.38 -13.36 2.76
N ASP A 9 -11.58 -14.21 2.12
CA ASP A 9 -10.27 -14.61 2.67
C ASP A 9 -9.26 -13.47 2.60
N VAL A 10 -9.33 -12.65 1.55
CA VAL A 10 -8.35 -11.59 1.26
C VAL A 10 -9.04 -10.31 0.82
N VAL A 11 -8.64 -9.19 1.41
CA VAL A 11 -8.94 -7.83 0.93
C VAL A 11 -7.65 -7.18 0.45
N SER A 12 -7.69 -6.66 -0.78
CA SER A 12 -6.53 -6.02 -1.41
C SER A 12 -6.79 -4.55 -1.70
N PRO A 13 -6.62 -3.67 -0.69
CA PRO A 13 -6.82 -2.24 -0.90
C PRO A 13 -5.78 -1.69 -1.89
N MET A 14 -6.22 -0.75 -2.74
CA MET A 14 -5.36 -0.04 -3.67
C MET A 14 -4.69 1.14 -2.96
N VAL A 15 -3.49 0.92 -2.42
CA VAL A 15 -2.76 1.92 -1.62
C VAL A 15 -1.76 2.64 -2.50
N TYR A 16 -2.25 3.45 -3.44
CA TYR A 16 -1.42 4.20 -4.39
C TYR A 16 -1.24 5.64 -3.92
N PRO A 17 -0.06 6.05 -3.45
CA PRO A 17 0.15 7.39 -2.89
C PRO A 17 -0.25 8.54 -3.82
N SER A 18 -0.15 8.33 -5.13
CA SER A 18 -0.60 9.29 -6.16
C SER A 18 -2.09 9.62 -6.17
N HIS A 19 -2.93 8.75 -5.60
CA HIS A 19 -4.39 8.91 -5.62
C HIS A 19 -4.92 9.57 -4.34
N TYR A 20 -4.04 9.85 -3.38
CA TYR A 20 -4.40 10.49 -2.13
C TYR A 20 -4.40 12.01 -2.34
N ARG A 21 -5.42 12.69 -1.82
CA ARG A 21 -5.55 14.15 -1.92
C ARG A 21 -4.41 14.85 -1.17
N SER A 22 -4.02 16.04 -1.65
CA SER A 22 -3.12 16.95 -0.92
C SER A 22 -3.58 17.14 0.52
N GLY A 23 -2.62 17.12 1.46
CA GLY A 23 -2.85 17.21 2.90
C GLY A 23 -3.12 15.87 3.59
N ASN A 24 -3.31 14.79 2.85
CA ASN A 24 -3.49 13.47 3.47
C ASN A 24 -2.22 13.06 4.22
N PHE A 25 -2.41 12.55 5.45
CA PHE A 25 -1.33 12.30 6.42
C PHE A 25 -0.39 13.50 6.67
N GLY A 26 -0.84 14.74 6.40
CA GLY A 26 -0.04 15.95 6.55
C GLY A 26 0.91 16.24 5.39
N TYR A 27 0.86 15.45 4.31
CA TYR A 27 1.73 15.62 3.15
C TYR A 27 1.10 16.54 2.10
N THR A 28 1.81 17.61 1.74
CA THR A 28 1.40 18.49 0.62
C THR A 28 1.27 17.70 -0.69
N ASN A 29 2.22 16.81 -0.98
CA ASN A 29 2.12 15.87 -2.11
C ASN A 29 2.33 14.42 -1.63
N PRO A 30 1.24 13.68 -1.35
CA PRO A 30 1.32 12.28 -0.92
C PRO A 30 2.11 11.37 -1.88
N ALA A 31 2.11 11.65 -3.18
CA ALA A 31 2.85 10.86 -4.17
C ALA A 31 4.38 10.87 -3.93
N THR A 32 4.90 11.90 -3.25
CA THR A 32 6.32 12.01 -2.88
C THR A 32 6.65 11.38 -1.53
N GLN A 33 5.63 10.95 -0.79
CA GLN A 33 5.74 10.42 0.58
C GLN A 33 5.20 8.99 0.68
N PRO A 34 5.67 8.06 -0.17
CA PRO A 34 5.03 6.76 -0.35
C PRO A 34 5.06 5.88 0.90
N TYR A 35 6.13 5.93 1.70
CA TYR A 35 6.21 5.23 2.98
C TYR A 35 5.06 5.65 3.90
N GLY A 36 4.97 6.96 4.19
CA GLY A 36 4.02 7.47 5.18
C GLY A 36 2.57 7.27 4.77
N VAL A 37 2.27 7.38 3.48
CA VAL A 37 0.92 7.11 2.97
C VAL A 37 0.55 5.64 3.13
N VAL A 38 1.44 4.71 2.77
CA VAL A 38 1.19 3.28 2.91
C VAL A 38 1.08 2.87 4.37
N TYR A 39 2.06 3.26 5.19
CA TYR A 39 2.08 2.97 6.62
C TYR A 39 0.82 3.48 7.30
N GLY A 40 0.53 4.78 7.17
CA GLY A 40 -0.62 5.40 7.82
C GLY A 40 -1.97 4.87 7.32
N THR A 41 -2.05 4.44 6.05
CA THR A 41 -3.26 3.80 5.52
C THR A 41 -3.47 2.43 6.16
N LEU A 42 -2.43 1.59 6.18
CA LEU A 42 -2.53 0.23 6.69
C LEU A 42 -2.73 0.25 8.21
N GLU A 43 -1.98 1.06 8.95
CA GLU A 43 -2.12 1.24 10.39
C GLU A 43 -3.54 1.63 10.78
N LYS A 44 -4.09 2.71 10.18
CA LYS A 44 -5.48 3.12 10.46
C LYS A 44 -6.51 2.11 9.95
N GLY A 45 -6.20 1.44 8.85
CA GLY A 45 -7.06 0.46 8.21
C GLY A 45 -7.25 -0.81 9.03
N GLN A 46 -6.28 -1.20 9.87
CA GLN A 46 -6.39 -2.40 10.73
C GLN A 46 -7.67 -2.42 11.57
N LEU A 47 -8.11 -1.25 12.06
CA LEU A 47 -9.33 -1.12 12.86
C LEU A 47 -10.59 -1.57 12.11
N LEU A 48 -10.60 -1.48 10.77
CA LEU A 48 -11.72 -1.92 9.94
C LEU A 48 -11.85 -3.45 9.88
N PHE A 49 -10.79 -4.18 10.23
CA PHE A 49 -10.72 -5.63 10.21
C PHE A 49 -10.82 -6.26 11.61
N ALA A 50 -11.04 -5.47 12.66
CA ALA A 50 -11.12 -5.97 14.05
C ALA A 50 -12.18 -7.07 14.26
N ASN A 51 -13.28 -7.03 13.49
CA ASN A 51 -14.35 -8.03 13.53
C ASN A 51 -14.19 -9.14 12.46
N ALA A 52 -13.07 -9.16 11.74
CA ALA A 52 -12.77 -10.12 10.69
C ALA A 52 -11.30 -10.60 10.81
N PRO A 53 -10.91 -11.21 11.94
CA PRO A 53 -9.51 -11.53 12.25
C PRO A 53 -8.88 -12.55 11.30
N ASN A 54 -9.70 -13.32 10.59
CA ASN A 54 -9.25 -14.32 9.61
C ASN A 54 -9.05 -13.72 8.21
N THR A 55 -9.47 -12.47 7.98
CA THR A 55 -9.34 -11.81 6.68
C THR A 55 -7.95 -11.24 6.52
N ILE A 56 -7.27 -11.67 5.47
CA ILE A 56 -5.93 -11.19 5.14
C ILE A 56 -6.05 -9.84 4.43
N VAL A 57 -5.25 -8.86 4.87
CA VAL A 57 -5.03 -7.63 4.10
C VAL A 57 -3.80 -7.84 3.22
N ARG A 58 -3.91 -7.66 1.90
CA ARG A 58 -2.77 -7.73 0.97
C ARG A 58 -2.81 -6.56 -0.01
N PRO A 59 -2.17 -5.42 0.29
CA PRO A 59 -2.34 -4.20 -0.49
C PRO A 59 -1.72 -4.30 -1.88
N TRP A 60 -2.32 -3.58 -2.81
CA TRP A 60 -1.66 -3.19 -4.06
C TRP A 60 -0.85 -1.92 -3.84
N LEU A 61 0.42 -1.95 -4.24
CA LEU A 61 1.39 -0.87 -4.13
C LEU A 61 1.68 -0.27 -5.52
N GLN A 62 2.05 1.01 -5.55
CA GLN A 62 2.27 1.74 -6.79
C GLN A 62 3.71 1.55 -7.30
N ASP A 63 3.85 1.21 -8.59
CA ASP A 63 5.14 1.17 -9.29
C ASP A 63 5.06 1.90 -10.65
N PHE A 64 4.32 3.01 -10.69
CA PHE A 64 4.14 3.82 -11.89
C PHE A 64 4.24 5.31 -11.59
N HIS A 65 4.45 6.10 -12.62
CA HIS A 65 4.60 7.55 -12.51
C HIS A 65 3.24 8.25 -12.59
N LEU A 66 2.82 8.80 -11.45
CA LEU A 66 1.65 9.68 -11.34
C LEU A 66 1.84 10.51 -10.06
N GLY A 67 1.69 11.83 -10.14
CA GLY A 67 1.93 12.75 -9.01
C GLY A 67 3.39 12.87 -8.54
N ALA A 68 4.26 11.91 -8.89
CA ALA A 68 5.70 11.91 -8.71
C ALA A 68 6.38 10.95 -9.71
N GLN A 69 7.68 11.14 -9.96
CA GLN A 69 8.53 10.17 -10.64
C GLN A 69 8.93 9.10 -9.63
N TYR A 70 8.53 7.86 -9.88
CA TYR A 70 8.74 6.75 -8.96
C TYR A 70 10.08 6.09 -9.20
N THR A 71 10.85 5.97 -8.12
CA THR A 71 12.15 5.30 -8.12
C THR A 71 12.05 3.95 -7.43
N PRO A 72 13.01 3.03 -7.66
CA PRO A 72 13.07 1.78 -6.90
C PRO A 72 13.08 1.98 -5.38
N ALA A 73 13.71 3.04 -4.89
CA ALA A 73 13.71 3.38 -3.47
C ALA A 73 12.31 3.74 -2.95
N MET A 74 11.50 4.46 -3.76
CA MET A 74 10.11 4.77 -3.41
C MET A 74 9.23 3.53 -3.42
N VAL A 75 9.46 2.59 -4.34
CA VAL A 75 8.78 1.30 -4.36
C VAL A 75 9.14 0.48 -3.12
N ARG A 76 10.43 0.37 -2.81
CA ARG A 76 10.93 -0.27 -1.59
C ARG A 76 10.30 0.33 -0.34
N ALA A 77 10.18 1.65 -0.27
CA ALA A 77 9.61 2.35 0.87
C ALA A 77 8.15 1.91 1.16
N GLN A 78 7.35 1.62 0.13
CA GLN A 78 6.00 1.08 0.30
C GLN A 78 6.00 -0.38 0.81
N ILE A 79 6.92 -1.19 0.31
CA ILE A 79 7.11 -2.58 0.76
C ILE A 79 7.46 -2.59 2.25
N THR A 80 8.45 -1.77 2.64
CA THR A 80 8.85 -1.61 4.05
C THR A 80 7.70 -1.11 4.89
N ALA A 81 6.98 -0.06 4.45
CA ALA A 81 5.81 0.45 5.16
C ALA A 81 4.72 -0.60 5.38
N THR A 82 4.53 -1.54 4.44
CA THR A 82 3.58 -2.64 4.59
C THR A 82 3.97 -3.56 5.73
N THR A 83 5.24 -3.95 5.80
CA THR A 83 5.78 -4.78 6.88
C THR A 83 5.77 -4.04 8.22
N ASP A 84 6.18 -2.79 8.26
CA ASP A 84 6.23 -1.98 9.48
C ASP A 84 4.83 -1.71 10.04
N ALA A 85 3.82 -1.64 9.18
CA ALA A 85 2.41 -1.55 9.57
C ALA A 85 1.82 -2.91 10.00
N GLY A 86 2.66 -3.89 10.36
CA GLY A 86 2.25 -5.21 10.88
C GLY A 86 1.62 -6.14 9.84
N ASN A 87 1.67 -5.79 8.55
CA ASN A 87 1.11 -6.62 7.50
C ASN A 87 2.19 -7.51 6.87
N HIS A 88 2.21 -8.76 7.30
CA HIS A 88 3.20 -9.76 6.90
C HIS A 88 2.68 -10.75 5.85
N ASN A 89 1.42 -10.63 5.42
CA ASN A 89 0.78 -11.56 4.47
C ASN A 89 1.02 -11.20 2.99
N GLY A 90 2.05 -10.38 2.74
CA GLY A 90 2.50 -9.97 1.43
C GLY A 90 1.84 -8.69 0.90
N TRP A 91 2.20 -8.36 -0.33
CA TRP A 91 1.76 -7.21 -1.10
C TRP A 91 1.82 -7.55 -2.58
N MET A 92 1.25 -6.70 -3.43
CA MET A 92 1.32 -6.82 -4.88
C MET A 92 1.74 -5.49 -5.49
N LEU A 93 2.56 -5.48 -6.54
CA LEU A 93 2.92 -4.27 -7.27
C LEU A 93 2.01 -4.10 -8.48
N TRP A 94 1.60 -2.87 -8.74
CA TRP A 94 0.86 -2.51 -9.93
C TRP A 94 1.63 -1.50 -10.76
N ASN A 95 1.77 -1.78 -12.05
CA ASN A 95 2.15 -0.82 -13.08
C ASN A 95 1.34 -1.09 -14.36
N PRO A 96 0.57 -0.13 -14.89
CA PRO A 96 -0.21 -0.32 -16.12
C PRO A 96 0.64 -0.64 -17.36
N LYS A 97 1.95 -0.34 -17.35
CA LYS A 97 2.89 -0.69 -18.42
C LYS A 97 3.49 -2.10 -18.26
N ASN A 98 3.21 -2.79 -17.15
CA ASN A 98 3.83 -4.08 -16.80
C ASN A 98 5.37 -4.04 -16.73
N ILE A 99 5.95 -2.89 -16.37
CA ILE A 99 7.38 -2.73 -16.17
C ILE A 99 7.60 -2.49 -14.68
N TYR A 100 8.25 -3.42 -13.99
CA TYR A 100 8.41 -3.36 -12.54
C TYR A 100 9.83 -2.98 -12.15
N SER A 101 9.96 -2.22 -11.07
CA SER A 101 11.23 -1.80 -10.48
C SER A 101 11.91 -2.98 -9.77
N GLU A 102 12.50 -3.93 -10.51
CA GLU A 102 13.11 -5.15 -9.93
C GLU A 102 14.15 -4.86 -8.85
N SER A 103 14.93 -3.77 -8.98
CA SER A 103 15.91 -3.34 -7.97
C SER A 103 15.28 -2.88 -6.66
N ALA A 104 13.95 -2.69 -6.63
CA ALA A 104 13.20 -2.46 -5.41
C ALA A 104 12.90 -3.76 -4.65
N LEU A 105 13.18 -4.95 -5.20
CA LEU A 105 12.91 -6.25 -4.57
C LEU A 105 14.17 -6.83 -3.89
N LEU A 106 13.97 -7.67 -2.86
CA LEU A 106 15.10 -8.40 -2.28
C LEU A 106 15.35 -9.61 -3.17
N LYS A 107 16.62 -9.97 -3.36
CA LYS A 107 16.95 -11.24 -4.01
C LYS A 107 16.58 -12.38 -3.08
N GLU A 108 15.98 -13.41 -3.65
CA GLU A 108 15.70 -14.69 -2.98
C GLU A 108 16.99 -15.47 -2.69
#